data_AF-A0A5C7TFX0-F1
#
_entry.id   AF-A0A5C7TFX0-F1
#
_cell.length_a   1.000
_cell.length_b   1.000
_cell.length_c   1.000
_cell.angle_alpha   90.00
_cell.angle_beta   90.00
_cell.angle_gamma   90.00
#
_symmetry.space_group_name_H-M   'P 1'
#
loop_
_entity.id
_entity.type
_entity.pdbx_description
1 polymer ?
#
loop_
_entity_poly.entity_id
_entity_poly.type
_entity_poly.pdbx_seq_one_letter_code
_entity_poly.pdbx_strand_id
1 'polypeptide(L)'
;MLMNVVMVAALLLAVSALMLCWPRQMKAGQQLDRKSLFAEKLALLKDARELGELSDADFAIAAAELKSQFLAPLPDAQQLQGRSTRSGLLAFGILVLMTAGVYALTGQYRELQHWQQAQDNLASFGERALLGKGEALNEAELAQFALALRTKLANTGDDAVAWFVLGRIWFSQGQVPESIEAFEKALSLTPERTNLLISYAQALLVEDSEENVKKAAKSLGVVLSKDASNIDALSMLALIAQQRGDVKEARAAWEVLLTQLPKDDPRYAQVQQQLAQLGSQPQMSQQQASQPQRSQQQASQQNGETPAGPVLNVTLTIPQAVADANKDATLFVFARATEGMPLPVAVQKLTVKAGTMQIRLDNSHSMQSGWNLSAVKSVTVGARISRSGSATPDPTDLQLKSAELSLSATPQSVELSF
;
A
#
# COMPACT_ATOMS: atom_id res chain seq x y z
N MET A 1 7.16 16.01 -1.80
CA MET A 1 6.85 17.02 -0.75
C MET A 1 7.80 18.21 -0.75
N LEU A 2 9.12 18.01 -0.56
CA LEU A 2 10.10 19.12 -0.55
C LEU A 2 10.07 19.98 -1.83
N MET A 3 9.92 19.34 -2.99
CA MET A 3 9.88 20.04 -4.30
C MET A 3 8.76 21.10 -4.38
N ASN A 4 7.58 20.82 -3.83
CA ASN A 4 6.44 21.73 -3.91
C ASN A 4 6.60 22.93 -2.97
N VAL A 5 7.15 22.70 -1.77
CA VAL A 5 7.43 23.78 -0.80
C VAL A 5 8.53 24.71 -1.33
N VAL A 6 9.57 24.14 -1.94
CA VAL A 6 10.67 24.91 -2.56
C VAL A 6 10.18 25.74 -3.74
N MET A 7 9.30 25.19 -4.59
CA MET A 7 8.72 25.91 -5.72
C MET A 7 7.85 27.09 -5.28
N VAL A 8 7.08 26.92 -4.21
CA VAL A 8 6.25 28.00 -3.64
C VAL A 8 7.11 29.09 -3.00
N ALA A 9 8.16 28.70 -2.26
CA ALA A 9 9.12 29.65 -1.69
C ALA A 9 9.84 30.44 -2.80
N ALA A 10 10.24 29.78 -3.88
CA ALA A 10 10.86 30.42 -5.03
C ALA A 10 9.91 31.39 -5.74
N LEU A 11 8.62 31.06 -5.85
CA LEU A 11 7.62 31.92 -6.47
C LEU A 11 7.30 33.15 -5.60
N LEU A 12 7.22 33.00 -4.28
CA LEU A 12 7.08 34.11 -3.34
C LEU A 12 8.32 35.03 -3.35
N LEU A 13 9.52 34.45 -3.40
CA LEU A 13 10.77 35.21 -3.54
C LEU A 13 10.82 35.95 -4.88
N ALA A 14 10.43 35.31 -5.99
CA ALA A 14 10.38 35.95 -7.30
C ALA A 14 9.37 37.12 -7.34
N VAL A 15 8.18 36.96 -6.75
CA VAL A 15 7.17 38.02 -6.70
C VAL A 15 7.61 39.17 -5.78
N SER A 16 8.25 38.87 -4.65
CA SER A 16 8.81 39.90 -3.76
C SER A 16 9.98 40.65 -4.41
N ALA A 17 10.88 39.96 -5.13
CA ALA A 17 11.94 40.57 -5.92
C ALA A 17 11.37 41.42 -7.06
N LEU A 18 10.31 40.95 -7.73
CA LEU A 18 9.63 41.72 -8.77
C LEU A 18 8.95 42.98 -8.21
N MET A 19 8.39 42.92 -7.00
CA MET A 19 7.81 44.08 -6.29
C MET A 19 8.88 45.09 -5.85
N LEU A 20 10.03 44.62 -5.36
CA LEU A 20 11.15 45.50 -5.01
C LEU A 20 11.83 46.12 -6.25
N CYS A 21 11.87 45.39 -7.37
CA CYS A 21 12.47 45.83 -8.63
C CYS A 21 11.49 46.52 -9.60
N TRP A 22 10.17 46.53 -9.31
CA TRP A 22 9.17 47.31 -10.06
C TRP A 22 9.54 48.80 -10.01
N PRO A 23 9.47 49.58 -11.11
CA PRO A 23 10.44 50.63 -11.39
C PRO A 23 10.31 51.81 -10.43
N ARG A 24 11.09 51.76 -9.34
CA ARG A 24 11.47 52.95 -8.56
C ARG A 24 12.67 53.68 -9.16
N GLN A 25 13.29 53.15 -10.21
CA GLN A 25 14.62 53.56 -10.64
C GLN A 25 14.73 54.53 -11.83
N MET A 26 13.63 55.10 -12.36
CA MET A 26 13.76 56.10 -13.44
C MET A 26 13.66 57.57 -13.02
N LYS A 27 13.35 57.91 -11.76
CA LYS A 27 13.20 59.33 -11.35
C LYS A 27 14.29 59.85 -10.41
N ALA A 28 14.99 58.99 -9.68
CA ALA A 28 16.05 59.43 -8.75
C ALA A 28 17.32 59.90 -9.48
N GLY A 29 17.69 59.27 -10.60
CA GLY A 29 18.89 59.63 -11.36
C GLY A 29 18.84 61.04 -11.95
N GLN A 30 17.69 61.44 -12.52
CA GLN A 30 17.52 62.73 -13.19
C GLN A 30 17.54 63.93 -12.23
N GLN A 31 17.19 63.72 -10.96
CA GLN A 31 17.13 64.77 -9.94
C GLN A 31 18.48 65.01 -9.24
N LEU A 32 19.34 63.98 -9.14
CA LEU A 32 20.73 64.15 -8.72
C LEU A 32 21.55 64.84 -9.82
N ASP A 33 21.37 64.45 -11.07
CA ASP A 33 22.14 64.94 -12.22
C ASP A 33 21.95 66.45 -12.47
N ARG A 34 20.74 66.97 -12.23
CA ARG A 34 20.46 68.42 -12.35
C ARG A 34 21.11 69.26 -11.26
N LYS A 35 21.25 68.72 -10.04
CA LYS A 35 21.87 69.42 -8.91
C LYS A 35 23.38 69.50 -9.07
N SER A 36 24.03 68.41 -9.48
CA SER A 36 25.46 68.38 -9.79
C SER A 36 25.78 69.32 -10.94
N LEU A 37 24.99 69.29 -12.02
CA LEU A 37 25.19 70.14 -13.19
C LEU A 37 24.98 71.63 -12.88
N PHE A 38 24.03 71.98 -12.01
CA PHE A 38 23.88 73.35 -11.51
C PHE A 38 25.12 73.80 -10.71
N ALA A 39 25.61 72.95 -9.80
CA ALA A 39 26.78 73.26 -8.97
C ALA A 39 28.04 73.45 -9.83
N GLU A 40 28.23 72.61 -10.84
CA GLU A 40 29.34 72.71 -11.80
C GLU A 40 29.28 74.03 -12.61
N LYS A 41 28.11 74.37 -13.16
CA LYS A 41 27.94 75.61 -13.94
C LYS A 41 28.13 76.85 -13.08
N LEU A 42 27.71 76.82 -11.82
CA LEU A 42 27.94 77.91 -10.88
C LEU A 42 29.42 78.06 -10.51
N ALA A 43 30.14 76.95 -10.36
CA ALA A 43 31.59 76.96 -10.11
C ALA A 43 32.35 77.59 -11.28
N LEU A 44 32.02 77.25 -12.53
CA LEU A 44 32.64 77.86 -13.71
C LEU A 44 32.43 79.38 -13.78
N LEU A 45 31.24 79.87 -13.45
CA LEU A 45 30.98 81.32 -13.39
C LEU A 45 31.82 81.99 -12.29
N LYS A 46 32.04 81.29 -11.17
CA LYS A 46 32.84 81.81 -10.06
C LYS A 46 34.32 81.87 -10.44
N ASP A 47 34.83 80.83 -11.10
CA ASP A 47 36.22 80.78 -11.58
C ASP A 47 36.49 81.88 -12.62
N ALA A 48 35.56 82.10 -13.56
CA ALA A 48 35.64 83.18 -14.55
C ALA A 48 35.67 84.58 -13.90
N ARG A 49 34.97 84.76 -12.77
CA ARG A 49 35.04 85.98 -11.96
C ARG A 49 36.39 86.13 -11.27
N GLU A 50 36.92 85.06 -10.66
CA GLU A 50 38.21 85.08 -9.96
C GLU A 50 39.39 85.32 -10.91
N LEU A 51 39.29 84.87 -12.16
CA LEU A 51 40.26 85.14 -13.23
C LEU A 51 40.14 86.55 -13.85
N GLY A 52 39.15 87.34 -13.43
CA GLY A 52 38.91 88.71 -13.90
C GLY A 52 38.26 88.80 -15.29
N GLU A 53 37.80 87.68 -15.85
CA GLU A 53 37.10 87.64 -17.15
C GLU A 53 35.64 88.11 -17.04
N LEU A 54 35.06 88.04 -15.83
CA LEU A 54 33.69 88.45 -15.56
C LEU A 54 33.64 89.47 -14.43
N SER A 55 32.91 90.57 -14.63
CA SER A 55 32.71 91.59 -13.60
C SER A 55 31.79 91.09 -12.48
N ASP A 56 31.88 91.68 -11.28
CA ASP A 56 31.03 91.34 -10.14
C ASP A 56 29.53 91.52 -10.45
N ALA A 57 29.19 92.52 -11.25
CA ALA A 57 27.81 92.81 -11.65
C ALA A 57 27.29 91.75 -12.65
N ASP A 58 28.11 91.38 -13.63
CA ASP A 58 27.74 90.40 -14.65
C ASP A 58 27.63 88.98 -14.06
N PHE A 59 28.51 88.65 -13.10
CA PHE A 59 28.41 87.41 -12.35
C PHE A 59 27.07 87.31 -11.60
N ALA A 60 26.65 88.38 -10.92
CA ALA A 60 25.39 88.39 -10.18
C ALA A 60 24.18 88.17 -11.09
N ILE A 61 24.19 88.76 -12.28
CA ILE A 61 23.13 88.60 -13.30
C ILE A 61 23.12 87.15 -13.83
N ALA A 62 24.29 86.63 -14.24
CA ALA A 62 24.42 85.28 -14.79
C ALA A 62 24.06 84.20 -13.76
N ALA A 63 24.45 84.37 -12.50
CA ALA A 63 24.11 83.45 -11.42
C ALA A 63 22.61 83.47 -11.09
N ALA A 64 21.97 84.65 -11.14
CA ALA A 64 20.53 84.78 -10.92
C ALA A 64 19.71 84.10 -12.04
N GLU A 65 20.14 84.26 -13.29
CA GLU A 65 19.52 83.63 -14.45
C GLU A 65 19.72 82.10 -14.46
N LEU A 66 20.94 81.63 -14.15
CA LEU A 66 21.20 80.20 -13.98
C LEU A 66 20.30 79.61 -12.88
N LYS A 67 20.13 80.33 -11.77
CA LYS A 67 19.25 79.92 -10.67
C LYS A 67 17.79 79.85 -11.12
N SER A 68 17.29 80.82 -11.87
CA SER A 68 15.89 80.85 -12.35
C SER A 68 15.59 79.69 -13.29
N GLN A 69 16.50 79.38 -14.22
CA GLN A 69 16.39 78.28 -15.18
C GLN A 69 16.32 76.90 -14.51
N PHE A 70 17.04 76.73 -13.39
CA PHE A 70 17.03 75.49 -12.61
C PHE A 70 15.94 75.46 -11.52
N LEU A 71 15.34 76.60 -11.16
CA LEU A 71 14.20 76.70 -10.22
C LEU A 71 12.82 76.64 -10.88
N ALA A 72 12.72 76.62 -12.21
CA ALA A 72 11.44 76.50 -12.90
C ALA A 72 10.64 75.28 -12.35
N PRO A 73 9.39 75.47 -11.89
CA PRO A 73 8.58 74.38 -11.36
C PRO A 73 8.39 73.29 -12.41
N LEU A 74 8.73 72.05 -12.07
CA LEU A 74 8.46 70.89 -12.93
C LEU A 74 6.93 70.80 -13.17
N PRO A 75 6.47 70.58 -14.41
CA PRO A 75 5.05 70.33 -14.70
C PRO A 75 4.48 69.09 -13.97
N ASP A 76 5.34 68.24 -13.42
CA ASP A 76 4.98 66.89 -12.97
C ASP A 76 4.73 66.77 -11.45
N ALA A 77 4.82 67.85 -10.67
CA ALA A 77 4.56 67.78 -9.23
C ALA A 77 3.08 67.47 -8.91
N GLN A 78 2.15 67.76 -9.82
CA GLN A 78 0.73 67.43 -9.66
C GLN A 78 0.37 65.99 -10.07
N GLN A 79 1.23 65.26 -10.79
CA GLN A 79 0.94 63.88 -11.20
C GLN A 79 1.38 62.80 -10.20
N LEU A 80 2.14 63.15 -9.16
CA LEU A 80 2.64 62.17 -8.17
C LEU A 80 1.66 61.88 -7.02
N GLN A 81 0.55 62.60 -6.89
CA GLN A 81 -0.41 62.39 -5.78
C GLN A 81 -1.49 61.32 -6.03
N GLY A 82 -1.49 60.63 -7.17
CA GLY A 82 -2.64 59.77 -7.55
C GLY A 82 -2.46 58.25 -7.56
N ARG A 83 -1.23 57.70 -7.55
CA ARG A 83 -1.03 56.32 -8.05
C ARG A 83 -0.17 55.35 -7.24
N SER A 84 0.20 55.66 -5.99
CA SER A 84 1.26 54.90 -5.30
C SER A 84 0.85 53.97 -4.15
N THR A 85 -0.38 54.01 -3.61
CA THR A 85 -0.77 53.14 -2.47
C THR A 85 -1.79 52.07 -2.85
N ARG A 86 -2.73 52.37 -3.75
CA ARG A 86 -3.74 51.40 -4.21
C ARG A 86 -3.14 50.22 -4.99
N SER A 87 -2.09 50.44 -5.79
CA SER A 87 -1.41 49.37 -6.53
C SER A 87 -0.60 48.45 -5.61
N GLY A 88 0.04 49.00 -4.58
CA GLY A 88 0.74 48.21 -3.55
C GLY A 88 -0.23 47.37 -2.70
N LEU A 89 -1.39 47.94 -2.33
CA LEU A 89 -2.45 47.21 -1.61
C LEU A 89 -3.06 46.09 -2.46
N LEU A 90 -3.30 46.34 -3.76
CA LEU A 90 -3.78 45.30 -4.69
C LEU A 90 -2.76 44.17 -4.84
N ALA A 91 -1.48 44.49 -5.01
CA ALA A 91 -0.44 43.46 -5.11
C ALA A 91 -0.26 42.66 -3.82
N PHE A 92 -0.35 43.30 -2.65
CA PHE A 92 -0.35 42.61 -1.37
C PHE A 92 -1.58 41.70 -1.23
N GLY A 93 -2.76 42.17 -1.64
CA GLY A 93 -3.98 41.35 -1.68
C GLY A 93 -3.83 40.13 -2.59
N ILE A 94 -3.24 40.30 -3.78
CA ILE A 94 -2.95 39.20 -4.70
C ILE A 94 -1.94 38.23 -4.09
N LEU A 95 -0.88 38.71 -3.44
CA LEU A 95 0.11 37.86 -2.76
C LEU A 95 -0.55 37.02 -1.65
N VAL A 96 -1.38 37.63 -0.81
CA VAL A 96 -2.10 36.93 0.26
C VAL A 96 -3.06 35.89 -0.32
N LEU A 97 -3.82 36.24 -1.36
CA LEU A 97 -4.72 35.31 -2.04
C LEU A 97 -3.98 34.17 -2.74
N MET A 98 -2.84 34.43 -3.38
CA MET A 98 -1.98 33.41 -3.98
C MET A 98 -1.42 32.47 -2.90
N THR A 99 -0.97 33.01 -1.77
CA THR A 99 -0.44 32.22 -0.66
C THR A 99 -1.54 31.35 -0.03
N ALA A 100 -2.74 31.91 0.17
CA ALA A 100 -3.90 31.19 0.67
C ALA A 100 -4.37 30.11 -0.32
N GLY A 101 -4.39 30.41 -1.62
CA GLY A 101 -4.75 29.47 -2.67
C GLY A 101 -3.76 28.31 -2.77
N VAL A 102 -2.46 28.60 -2.70
CA VAL A 102 -1.41 27.57 -2.64
C VAL A 102 -1.57 26.73 -1.37
N TYR A 103 -1.73 27.34 -0.19
CA TYR A 103 -1.95 26.60 1.05
C TYR A 103 -3.24 25.76 1.00
N ALA A 104 -4.30 26.21 0.34
CA ALA A 104 -5.51 25.42 0.16
C ALA A 104 -5.31 24.22 -0.79
N LEU A 105 -4.45 24.36 -1.80
CA LEU A 105 -4.14 23.29 -2.77
C LEU A 105 -3.09 22.30 -2.27
N THR A 106 -2.09 22.77 -1.51
CA THR A 106 -0.98 21.95 -1.01
C THR A 106 -1.09 21.60 0.46
N GLY A 107 -1.98 22.27 1.20
CA GLY A 107 -2.15 22.06 2.62
C GLY A 107 -2.78 20.70 2.89
N GLN A 108 -2.10 19.90 3.70
CA GLN A 108 -2.61 18.64 4.23
C GLN A 108 -3.66 18.85 5.32
N TYR A 109 -4.46 19.92 5.26
CA TYR A 109 -5.49 20.20 6.26
C TYR A 109 -6.49 19.04 6.39
N ARG A 110 -6.73 18.32 5.28
CA ARG A 110 -7.56 17.10 5.27
C ARG A 110 -6.92 15.96 6.06
N GLU A 111 -5.63 15.72 5.90
CA GLU A 111 -4.93 14.67 6.66
C GLU A 111 -4.88 15.01 8.14
N LEU A 112 -4.70 16.29 8.47
CA LEU A 112 -4.76 16.76 9.87
C LEU A 112 -6.16 16.56 10.45
N GLN A 113 -7.22 16.89 9.69
CA GLN A 113 -8.60 16.63 10.11
C GLN A 113 -8.87 15.13 10.29
N HIS A 114 -8.41 14.27 9.38
CA HIS A 114 -8.56 12.82 9.51
C HIS A 114 -7.81 12.26 10.70
N TRP A 115 -6.58 12.73 10.96
CA TRP A 115 -5.81 12.35 12.13
C TRP A 115 -6.52 12.80 13.43
N GLN A 116 -7.01 14.04 13.47
CA GLN A 116 -7.75 14.57 14.62
C GLN A 116 -9.03 13.75 14.87
N GLN A 117 -9.81 13.50 13.82
CA GLN A 117 -11.02 12.68 13.88
C GLN A 117 -10.73 11.27 14.36
N ALA A 118 -9.59 10.67 13.97
CA ALA A 118 -9.16 9.38 14.45
C ALA A 118 -8.87 9.39 15.97
N GLN A 119 -8.22 10.45 16.48
CA GLN A 119 -7.99 10.61 17.92
C GLN A 119 -9.29 10.78 18.70
N ASP A 120 -10.19 11.65 18.22
CA ASP A 120 -11.45 11.96 18.89
C ASP A 120 -12.37 10.73 18.99
N ASN A 121 -12.32 9.85 17.98
CA ASN A 121 -13.11 8.61 17.93
C ASN A 121 -12.39 7.39 18.52
N LEU A 122 -11.19 7.53 19.08
CA LEU A 122 -10.41 6.39 19.59
C LEU A 122 -11.21 5.54 20.59
N ALA A 123 -11.94 6.20 21.50
CA ALA A 123 -12.76 5.52 22.51
C ALA A 123 -13.93 4.76 21.88
N SER A 124 -14.66 5.38 20.95
CA SER A 124 -15.82 4.76 20.28
C SER A 124 -15.40 3.59 19.40
N PHE A 125 -14.27 3.69 18.71
CA PHE A 125 -13.67 2.57 17.98
C PHE A 125 -13.30 1.42 18.93
N GLY A 126 -12.69 1.73 20.08
CA GLY A 126 -12.38 0.73 21.10
C GLY A 126 -13.61 -0.02 21.60
N GLU A 127 -14.69 0.69 21.92
CA GLU A 127 -15.95 0.07 22.38
C GLU A 127 -16.58 -0.84 21.32
N ARG A 128 -16.61 -0.40 20.06
CA ARG A 128 -17.14 -1.21 18.96
C ARG A 128 -16.26 -2.44 18.68
N ALA A 129 -14.94 -2.26 18.62
CA ALA A 129 -13.99 -3.33 18.28
C ALA A 129 -13.80 -4.37 19.39
N LEU A 130 -13.77 -3.94 20.65
CA LEU A 130 -13.45 -4.80 21.79
C LEU A 130 -14.67 -5.32 22.52
N LEU A 131 -15.73 -4.51 22.62
CA LEU A 131 -16.93 -4.84 23.40
C LEU A 131 -18.13 -5.21 22.52
N GLY A 132 -18.01 -5.09 21.19
CA GLY A 132 -19.11 -5.37 20.26
C GLY A 132 -20.30 -4.41 20.44
N LYS A 133 -20.07 -3.23 21.01
CA LYS A 133 -21.13 -2.24 21.26
C LYS A 133 -21.36 -1.40 20.01
N GLY A 134 -22.18 -1.91 19.10
CA GLY A 134 -22.60 -1.21 17.88
C GLY A 134 -22.20 -1.94 16.61
N GLU A 135 -22.25 -1.23 15.49
CA GLU A 135 -21.89 -1.78 14.18
C GLU A 135 -20.40 -2.09 14.09
N ALA A 136 -20.06 -3.17 13.38
CA ALA A 136 -18.67 -3.51 13.10
C ALA A 136 -17.96 -2.36 12.37
N LEU A 137 -16.67 -2.18 12.65
CA LEU A 137 -15.87 -1.16 11.97
C LEU A 137 -15.68 -1.55 10.51
N ASN A 138 -15.91 -0.62 9.60
CA ASN A 138 -15.54 -0.80 8.20
C ASN A 138 -14.02 -0.62 8.00
N GLU A 139 -13.52 -0.91 6.80
CA GLU A 139 -12.08 -0.85 6.50
C GLU A 139 -11.46 0.53 6.73
N ALA A 140 -12.17 1.60 6.37
CA ALA A 140 -11.69 2.97 6.57
C ALA A 140 -11.65 3.35 8.06
N GLU A 141 -12.64 2.93 8.84
CA GLU A 141 -12.68 3.12 10.29
C GLU A 141 -11.59 2.29 10.99
N LEU A 142 -11.31 1.06 10.54
CA LEU A 142 -10.20 0.25 11.06
C LEU A 142 -8.84 0.92 10.81
N ALA A 143 -8.65 1.53 9.64
CA ALA A 143 -7.44 2.29 9.33
C ALA A 143 -7.30 3.53 10.25
N GLN A 144 -8.39 4.26 10.48
CA GLN A 144 -8.41 5.38 11.43
C GLN A 144 -8.14 4.90 12.86
N PHE A 145 -8.72 3.80 13.27
CA PHE A 145 -8.49 3.24 14.60
C PHE A 145 -7.03 2.81 14.79
N ALA A 146 -6.43 2.16 13.79
CA ALA A 146 -5.00 1.83 13.82
C ALA A 146 -4.12 3.08 13.89
N LEU A 147 -4.45 4.14 13.13
CA LEU A 147 -3.74 5.43 13.21
C LEU A 147 -3.83 6.04 14.62
N ALA A 148 -5.01 6.00 15.22
CA ALA A 148 -5.26 6.51 16.57
C ALA A 148 -4.46 5.73 17.61
N LEU A 149 -4.47 4.40 17.55
CA LEU A 149 -3.70 3.53 18.44
C LEU A 149 -2.19 3.74 18.29
N ARG A 150 -1.66 3.82 17.07
CA ARG A 150 -0.23 4.11 16.82
C ARG A 150 0.17 5.46 17.40
N THR A 151 -0.68 6.48 17.23
CA THR A 151 -0.45 7.81 17.81
C THR A 151 -0.45 7.76 19.34
N LYS A 152 -1.40 7.05 19.94
CA LYS A 152 -1.45 6.83 21.39
C LYS A 152 -0.16 6.17 21.88
N LEU A 153 0.28 5.09 21.25
CA LEU A 153 1.51 4.37 21.61
C LEU A 153 2.75 5.27 21.49
N ALA A 154 2.83 6.08 20.43
CA ALA A 154 3.92 7.03 20.25
C ALA A 154 3.99 8.10 21.34
N ASN A 155 2.84 8.55 21.85
CA ASN A 155 2.77 9.64 22.82
C ASN A 155 2.79 9.17 24.29
N THR A 156 2.19 8.00 24.57
CA THR A 156 1.96 7.51 25.93
C THR A 156 2.85 6.32 26.31
N GLY A 157 3.55 5.73 25.34
CA GLY A 157 4.37 4.54 25.53
C GLY A 157 3.64 3.24 25.23
N ASP A 158 4.33 2.12 25.51
CA ASP A 158 3.86 0.77 25.19
C ASP A 158 2.63 0.35 26.02
N ASP A 159 1.62 -0.19 25.33
CA ASP A 159 0.35 -0.68 25.90
C ASP A 159 0.02 -2.04 25.26
N ALA A 160 -0.06 -3.09 26.08
CA ALA A 160 -0.29 -4.45 25.62
C ALA A 160 -1.62 -4.64 24.89
N VAL A 161 -2.67 -3.94 25.33
CA VAL A 161 -3.99 -4.03 24.71
C VAL A 161 -3.97 -3.30 23.37
N ALA A 162 -3.34 -2.13 23.30
CA ALA A 162 -3.21 -1.37 22.06
C ALA A 162 -2.40 -2.15 21.00
N TRP A 163 -1.28 -2.76 21.40
CA TRP A 163 -0.49 -3.63 20.52
C TRP A 163 -1.27 -4.86 20.05
N PHE A 164 -2.00 -5.52 20.95
CA PHE A 164 -2.85 -6.66 20.58
C PHE A 164 -3.94 -6.26 19.57
N VAL A 165 -4.60 -5.12 19.76
CA VAL A 165 -5.63 -4.63 18.84
C VAL A 165 -5.03 -4.27 17.49
N LEU A 166 -3.88 -3.58 17.46
CA LEU A 166 -3.16 -3.31 16.22
C LEU A 166 -2.82 -4.58 15.46
N GLY A 167 -2.32 -5.60 16.16
CA GLY A 167 -2.02 -6.90 15.55
C GLY A 167 -3.26 -7.51 14.89
N ARG A 168 -4.42 -7.50 15.58
CA ARG A 168 -5.68 -7.99 15.00
C ARG A 168 -6.14 -7.18 13.78
N ILE A 169 -5.97 -5.85 13.81
CA ILE A 169 -6.33 -4.99 12.67
C ILE A 169 -5.45 -5.32 11.46
N TRP A 170 -4.13 -5.35 11.63
CA TRP A 170 -3.20 -5.70 10.55
C TRP A 170 -3.42 -7.11 10.02
N PHE A 171 -3.68 -8.07 10.91
CA PHE A 171 -4.04 -9.43 10.52
C PHE A 171 -5.29 -9.46 9.62
N SER A 172 -6.34 -8.72 10.00
CA SER A 172 -7.58 -8.63 9.20
C SER A 172 -7.39 -7.94 7.84
N GLN A 173 -6.34 -7.12 7.71
CA GLN A 173 -5.97 -6.44 6.47
C GLN A 173 -4.97 -7.23 5.62
N GLY A 174 -4.59 -8.45 6.04
CA GLY A 174 -3.59 -9.28 5.36
C GLY A 174 -2.13 -8.83 5.57
N GLN A 175 -1.90 -7.86 6.46
CA GLN A 175 -0.57 -7.40 6.87
C GLN A 175 -0.02 -8.33 7.96
N VAL A 176 0.30 -9.57 7.54
CA VAL A 176 0.73 -10.65 8.45
C VAL A 176 2.05 -10.32 9.17
N PRO A 177 3.11 -9.80 8.51
CA PRO A 177 4.36 -9.46 9.19
C PRO A 177 4.17 -8.40 10.28
N GLU A 178 3.47 -7.32 9.97
CA GLU A 178 3.19 -6.24 10.92
C GLU A 178 2.35 -6.75 12.09
N SER A 179 1.37 -7.62 11.81
CA SER A 179 0.57 -8.28 12.83
C SER A 179 1.41 -9.10 13.81
N ILE A 180 2.33 -9.91 13.30
CA ILE A 180 3.25 -10.73 14.11
C ILE A 180 4.08 -9.81 15.02
N GLU A 181 4.67 -8.74 14.49
CA GLU A 181 5.44 -7.76 15.27
C GLU A 181 4.61 -7.12 16.39
N ALA A 182 3.38 -6.69 16.09
CA ALA A 182 2.47 -6.13 17.10
C ALA A 182 2.13 -7.16 18.19
N PHE A 183 1.86 -8.41 17.83
CA PHE A 183 1.60 -9.46 18.81
C PHE A 183 2.82 -9.77 19.67
N GLU A 184 4.02 -9.75 19.13
CA GLU A 184 5.26 -9.91 19.89
C GLU A 184 5.47 -8.77 20.89
N LYS A 185 5.16 -7.52 20.49
CA LYS A 185 5.15 -6.38 21.40
C LYS A 185 4.09 -6.52 22.51
N ALA A 186 2.91 -7.03 22.19
CA ALA A 186 1.89 -7.30 23.21
C ALA A 186 2.32 -8.44 24.16
N LEU A 187 2.99 -9.47 23.63
CA LEU A 187 3.46 -10.64 24.40
C LEU A 187 4.65 -10.30 25.29
N SER A 188 5.53 -9.36 24.89
CA SER A 188 6.61 -8.90 25.76
C SER A 188 6.09 -8.20 27.03
N LEU A 189 4.90 -7.60 26.95
CA LEU A 189 4.23 -6.93 28.06
C LEU A 189 3.29 -7.87 28.83
N THR A 190 2.62 -8.79 28.14
CA THR A 190 1.66 -9.74 28.73
C THR A 190 1.86 -11.17 28.17
N PRO A 191 2.90 -11.90 28.63
CA PRO A 191 3.37 -13.12 27.97
C PRO A 191 2.38 -14.28 27.96
N GLU A 192 1.44 -14.31 28.90
CA GLU A 192 0.62 -15.49 29.13
C GLU A 192 -0.89 -15.27 28.91
N ARG A 193 -1.25 -14.20 28.20
CA ARG A 193 -2.65 -13.88 27.89
C ARG A 193 -3.17 -14.83 26.81
N THR A 194 -4.10 -15.72 27.18
CA THR A 194 -4.63 -16.79 26.31
C THR A 194 -5.04 -16.30 24.91
N ASN A 195 -5.92 -15.29 24.83
CA ASN A 195 -6.44 -14.81 23.55
C ASN A 195 -5.33 -14.21 22.66
N LEU A 196 -4.30 -13.61 23.26
CA LEU A 196 -3.17 -13.06 22.54
C LEU A 196 -2.27 -14.16 21.98
N LEU A 197 -1.98 -15.20 22.76
CA LEU A 197 -1.24 -16.38 22.31
C LEU A 197 -1.95 -17.10 21.15
N ILE A 198 -3.29 -17.21 21.22
CA ILE A 198 -4.09 -17.78 20.14
C ILE A 198 -4.00 -16.92 18.87
N SER A 199 -4.23 -15.60 18.96
CA SER A 199 -4.13 -14.71 17.79
C SER A 199 -2.72 -14.66 17.20
N TYR A 200 -1.69 -14.69 18.04
CA TYR A 200 -0.29 -14.78 17.60
C TYR A 200 -0.02 -16.09 16.84
N ALA A 201 -0.46 -17.22 17.39
CA ALA A 201 -0.36 -18.51 16.71
C ALA A 201 -1.09 -18.51 15.37
N GLN A 202 -2.27 -17.89 15.28
CA GLN A 202 -3.02 -17.80 14.01
C GLN A 202 -2.23 -17.01 12.96
N ALA A 203 -1.63 -15.88 13.35
CA ALA A 203 -0.82 -15.08 12.44
C ALA A 203 0.42 -15.83 11.94
N LEU A 204 1.11 -16.53 12.84
CA LEU A 204 2.29 -17.33 12.50
C LEU A 204 1.99 -18.45 11.50
N LEU A 205 0.80 -19.06 11.56
CA LEU A 205 0.45 -20.18 10.70
C LEU A 205 0.07 -19.78 9.26
N VAL A 206 -0.04 -18.48 8.95
CA VAL A 206 -0.37 -18.04 7.58
C VAL A 206 0.80 -18.21 6.60
N GLU A 207 2.03 -17.99 7.06
CA GLU A 207 3.22 -18.03 6.20
C GLU A 207 3.83 -19.43 6.03
N ASP A 208 3.30 -20.44 6.72
CA ASP A 208 3.72 -21.85 6.68
C ASP A 208 5.24 -22.08 6.73
N SER A 209 5.93 -21.33 7.59
CA SER A 209 7.37 -21.51 7.83
C SER A 209 7.61 -22.41 9.04
N GLU A 210 8.62 -23.29 8.97
CA GLU A 210 8.91 -24.25 10.05
C GLU A 210 9.18 -23.55 11.39
N GLU A 211 9.83 -22.39 11.37
CA GLU A 211 10.06 -21.57 12.56
C GLU A 211 8.76 -21.02 13.14
N ASN A 212 7.88 -20.47 12.30
CA ASN A 212 6.61 -19.90 12.74
C ASN A 212 5.68 -20.99 13.27
N VAL A 213 5.65 -22.17 12.64
CA VAL A 213 4.88 -23.33 13.13
C VAL A 213 5.39 -23.77 14.52
N LYS A 214 6.70 -23.80 14.75
CA LYS A 214 7.27 -24.11 16.08
C LYS A 214 6.87 -23.07 17.13
N LYS A 215 6.95 -21.78 16.80
CA LYS A 215 6.52 -20.68 17.70
C LYS A 215 5.02 -20.76 18.00
N ALA A 216 4.20 -21.06 17.00
CA ALA A 216 2.76 -21.25 17.14
C ALA A 216 2.46 -22.43 18.06
N ALA A 217 3.03 -23.61 17.80
CA ALA A 217 2.85 -24.80 18.63
C ALA A 217 3.26 -24.56 20.09
N LYS A 218 4.38 -23.85 20.32
CA LYS A 218 4.81 -23.46 21.68
C LYS A 218 3.77 -22.55 22.36
N SER A 219 3.26 -21.55 21.65
CA SER A 219 2.27 -20.60 22.18
C SER A 219 0.96 -21.31 22.53
N LEU A 220 0.50 -22.23 21.67
CA LEU A 220 -0.69 -23.05 21.91
C LEU A 220 -0.48 -24.04 23.07
N GLY A 221 0.73 -24.57 23.24
CA GLY A 221 1.08 -25.39 24.41
C GLY A 221 0.95 -24.62 25.73
N VAL A 222 1.30 -23.33 25.76
CA VAL A 222 1.09 -22.46 26.93
C VAL A 222 -0.41 -22.21 27.18
N VAL A 223 -1.22 -22.13 26.13
CA VAL A 223 -2.68 -22.03 26.27
C VAL A 223 -3.24 -23.30 26.91
N LEU A 224 -2.88 -24.47 26.38
CA LEU A 224 -3.40 -25.75 26.85
C LEU A 224 -2.89 -26.18 28.23
N SER A 225 -1.74 -25.66 28.67
CA SER A 225 -1.29 -25.88 30.06
C SER A 225 -2.16 -25.13 31.08
N LYS A 226 -2.82 -24.04 30.67
CA LYS A 226 -3.76 -23.27 31.50
C LYS A 226 -5.20 -23.77 31.35
N ASP A 227 -5.59 -24.07 30.12
CA ASP A 227 -6.93 -24.52 29.75
C ASP A 227 -6.79 -25.68 28.76
N ALA A 228 -6.72 -26.90 29.30
CA ALA A 228 -6.63 -28.13 28.50
C ALA A 228 -7.87 -28.38 27.63
N SER A 229 -8.97 -27.66 27.89
CA SER A 229 -10.21 -27.72 27.12
C SER A 229 -10.36 -26.60 26.09
N ASN A 230 -9.30 -25.83 25.84
CA ASN A 230 -9.35 -24.75 24.87
C ASN A 230 -9.51 -25.29 23.44
N ILE A 231 -10.73 -25.21 22.92
CA ILE A 231 -11.11 -25.73 21.59
C ILE A 231 -10.23 -25.16 20.49
N ASP A 232 -9.96 -23.85 20.50
CA ASP A 232 -9.19 -23.18 19.44
C ASP A 232 -7.75 -23.70 19.42
N ALA A 233 -7.12 -23.80 20.60
CA ALA A 233 -5.76 -24.28 20.70
C ALA A 233 -5.62 -25.77 20.35
N LEU A 234 -6.56 -26.63 20.78
CA LEU A 234 -6.60 -28.04 20.39
C LEU A 234 -6.76 -28.20 18.89
N SER A 235 -7.68 -27.44 18.27
CA SER A 235 -7.93 -27.50 16.83
C SER A 235 -6.69 -27.11 16.03
N MET A 236 -6.02 -26.02 16.43
CA MET A 236 -4.82 -25.53 15.74
C MET A 236 -3.63 -26.48 15.90
N LEU A 237 -3.42 -27.09 17.09
CA LEU A 237 -2.38 -28.11 17.26
C LEU A 237 -2.66 -29.36 16.43
N ALA A 238 -3.91 -29.79 16.33
CA ALA A 238 -4.27 -30.93 15.51
C ALA A 238 -3.97 -30.68 14.02
N LEU A 239 -4.26 -29.46 13.53
CA LEU A 239 -3.90 -29.04 12.17
C LEU A 239 -2.38 -28.98 11.96
N ILE A 240 -1.62 -28.44 12.93
CA ILE A 240 -0.15 -28.41 12.89
C ILE A 240 0.41 -29.84 12.83
N ALA A 241 -0.08 -30.75 13.66
CA ALA A 241 0.35 -32.15 13.67
C ALA A 241 0.04 -32.84 12.34
N GLN A 242 -1.13 -32.57 11.75
CA GLN A 242 -1.53 -33.09 10.45
C GLN A 242 -0.64 -32.57 9.31
N GLN A 243 -0.31 -31.27 9.30
CA GLN A 243 0.63 -30.67 8.34
C GLN A 243 2.03 -31.28 8.43
N ARG A 244 2.48 -31.60 9.66
CA ARG A 244 3.77 -32.26 9.91
C ARG A 244 3.76 -33.76 9.59
N GLY A 245 2.60 -34.33 9.26
CA GLY A 245 2.44 -35.77 9.02
C GLY A 245 2.43 -36.63 10.28
N ASP A 246 2.34 -36.03 11.48
CA ASP A 246 2.19 -36.77 12.72
C ASP A 246 0.72 -37.17 12.92
N VAL A 247 0.32 -38.22 12.21
CA VAL A 247 -1.05 -38.74 12.23
C VAL A 247 -1.47 -39.19 13.64
N LYS A 248 -0.52 -39.64 14.47
CA LYS A 248 -0.82 -40.09 15.84
C LYS A 248 -1.20 -38.90 16.72
N GLU A 249 -0.38 -37.85 16.72
CA GLU A 249 -0.63 -36.63 17.48
C GLU A 249 -1.90 -35.91 16.98
N ALA A 250 -2.06 -35.80 15.66
CA ALA A 250 -3.25 -35.19 15.06
C ALA A 250 -4.54 -35.93 15.46
N ARG A 251 -4.54 -37.27 15.38
CA ARG A 251 -5.71 -38.08 15.76
C ARG A 251 -6.05 -37.92 17.24
N ALA A 252 -5.05 -37.97 18.12
CA ALA A 252 -5.26 -37.80 19.55
C ALA A 252 -5.89 -36.43 19.88
N ALA A 253 -5.39 -35.35 19.27
CA ALA A 253 -5.92 -34.01 19.47
C ALA A 253 -7.37 -33.88 18.98
N TRP A 254 -7.70 -34.43 17.80
CA TRP A 254 -9.06 -34.43 17.28
C TRP A 254 -10.03 -35.30 18.10
N GLU A 255 -9.58 -36.45 18.61
CA GLU A 255 -10.38 -37.29 19.51
C GLU A 255 -10.71 -36.56 20.81
N VAL A 256 -9.72 -35.90 21.43
CA VAL A 256 -9.95 -35.08 22.63
C VAL A 256 -10.96 -33.97 22.32
N LEU A 257 -10.83 -33.29 21.19
CA LEU A 257 -11.76 -32.23 20.80
C LEU A 257 -13.20 -32.74 20.64
N LEU A 258 -13.40 -33.93 20.06
CA LEU A 258 -14.74 -34.55 19.95
C LEU A 258 -15.38 -34.86 21.29
N THR A 259 -14.60 -35.15 22.33
CA THR A 259 -15.16 -35.39 23.68
C THR A 259 -15.71 -34.11 24.31
N GLN A 260 -15.26 -32.94 23.84
CA GLN A 260 -15.60 -31.63 24.40
C GLN A 260 -16.69 -30.91 23.61
N LEU A 261 -16.82 -31.22 22.31
CA LEU A 261 -17.80 -30.57 21.44
C LEU A 261 -19.20 -31.17 21.58
N PRO A 262 -20.24 -30.35 21.76
CA PRO A 262 -21.63 -30.78 21.60
C PRO A 262 -21.88 -31.32 20.20
N LYS A 263 -22.76 -32.33 20.07
CA LYS A 263 -23.06 -32.97 18.77
C LYS A 263 -23.77 -32.04 17.77
N ASP A 264 -24.41 -30.99 18.28
CA ASP A 264 -25.09 -29.94 17.53
C ASP A 264 -24.16 -28.80 17.09
N ASP A 265 -22.92 -28.75 17.60
CA ASP A 265 -21.91 -27.77 17.15
C ASP A 265 -21.48 -28.08 15.70
N PRO A 266 -21.52 -27.11 14.77
CA PRO A 266 -21.05 -27.30 13.39
C PRO A 266 -19.61 -27.85 13.29
N ARG A 267 -18.76 -27.54 14.27
CA ARG A 267 -17.37 -28.03 14.33
C ARG A 267 -17.31 -29.52 14.59
N TYR A 268 -18.28 -30.11 15.29
CA TYR A 268 -18.31 -31.54 15.59
C TYR A 268 -18.25 -32.39 14.31
N ALA A 269 -19.07 -32.04 13.30
CA ALA A 269 -19.08 -32.70 12.00
C ALA A 269 -17.75 -32.51 11.24
N GLN A 270 -17.15 -31.32 11.32
CA GLN A 270 -15.85 -31.05 10.69
C GLN A 270 -14.74 -31.90 11.31
N VAL A 271 -14.69 -32.01 12.64
CA VAL A 271 -13.69 -32.82 13.35
C VAL A 271 -13.86 -34.30 13.02
N GLN A 272 -15.09 -34.82 12.96
CA GLN A 272 -15.35 -36.19 12.50
C GLN A 272 -14.83 -36.44 11.09
N GLN A 273 -15.01 -35.48 10.18
CA GLN A 273 -14.50 -35.57 8.82
C GLN A 273 -12.96 -35.58 8.79
N GLN A 274 -12.29 -34.77 9.62
CA GLN A 274 -10.82 -34.80 9.75
C GLN A 274 -10.34 -36.15 10.29
N LEU A 275 -11.02 -36.70 11.31
CA LEU A 275 -10.68 -38.00 11.87
C LEU A 275 -10.82 -39.14 10.83
N ALA A 276 -11.88 -39.12 10.03
CA ALA A 276 -12.11 -40.11 8.98
C ALA A 276 -11.03 -40.05 7.89
N GLN A 277 -10.56 -38.85 7.53
CA GLN A 277 -9.45 -38.67 6.58
C GLN A 277 -8.15 -39.25 7.14
N LEU A 278 -7.85 -39.00 8.42
CA LEU A 278 -6.67 -39.54 9.10
C LEU A 278 -6.74 -41.07 9.31
N GLY A 279 -7.94 -41.65 9.39
CA GLY A 279 -8.16 -43.10 9.44
C GLY A 279 -8.04 -43.79 8.08
N SER A 280 -8.27 -43.06 7.00
CA SER A 280 -8.23 -43.56 5.62
C SER A 280 -6.82 -43.54 5.01
N GLN A 281 -5.88 -42.80 5.62
CA GLN A 281 -4.45 -42.91 5.27
C GLN A 281 -3.90 -44.22 5.87
N PRO A 282 -3.54 -45.22 5.03
CA PRO A 282 -2.88 -46.41 5.53
C PRO A 282 -1.57 -45.99 6.21
N GLN A 283 -1.19 -46.72 7.26
CA GLN A 283 0.02 -46.53 8.08
C GLN A 283 1.36 -46.71 7.31
N MET A 284 1.49 -46.16 6.10
CA MET A 284 2.68 -46.29 5.25
C MET A 284 3.92 -45.59 5.82
N SER A 285 3.79 -44.74 6.84
CA SER A 285 4.90 -43.98 7.42
C SER A 285 5.63 -44.66 8.59
N GLN A 286 5.29 -45.90 9.00
CA GLN A 286 5.99 -46.58 10.11
C GLN A 286 6.74 -47.87 9.74
N GLN A 287 6.83 -48.25 8.46
CA GLN A 287 7.52 -49.49 8.05
C GLN A 287 8.79 -49.31 7.21
N GLN A 288 9.27 -48.08 6.99
CA GLN A 288 10.48 -47.81 6.20
C GLN A 288 11.74 -47.49 7.03
N ALA A 289 11.70 -47.62 8.37
CA ALA A 289 12.86 -47.31 9.23
C ALA A 289 13.87 -48.46 9.43
N SER A 290 13.87 -49.49 8.60
CA SER A 290 14.91 -50.53 8.69
C SER A 290 15.13 -51.31 7.40
N GLN A 291 15.95 -50.77 6.50
CA GLN A 291 17.11 -51.45 5.91
C GLN A 291 17.96 -50.51 5.01
N PRO A 292 19.29 -50.70 4.92
CA PRO A 292 20.20 -49.72 4.33
C PRO A 292 20.36 -49.89 2.80
N GLN A 293 20.62 -48.75 2.16
CA GLN A 293 20.98 -48.49 0.75
C GLN A 293 21.61 -49.65 -0.03
N ARG A 294 21.06 -49.92 -1.23
CA ARG A 294 21.88 -50.27 -2.40
C ARG A 294 21.27 -49.79 -3.72
N SER A 295 22.09 -48.98 -4.41
CA SER A 295 22.16 -48.77 -5.87
C SER A 295 21.01 -48.07 -6.60
N GLN A 296 21.28 -46.80 -6.93
CA GLN A 296 20.84 -46.17 -8.17
C GLN A 296 21.36 -46.96 -9.37
N GLN A 297 20.49 -47.32 -10.32
CA GLN A 297 20.62 -46.95 -11.74
C GLN A 297 19.59 -47.69 -12.62
N GLN A 298 19.12 -46.92 -13.60
CA GLN A 298 18.48 -47.30 -14.87
C GLN A 298 16.96 -47.36 -14.98
N ALA A 299 16.52 -46.43 -15.82
CA ALA A 299 15.52 -46.57 -16.88
C ALA A 299 14.05 -46.42 -16.47
N SER A 300 13.60 -45.17 -16.59
CA SER A 300 12.50 -44.79 -17.47
C SER A 300 11.80 -45.95 -18.18
N GLN A 301 10.59 -46.28 -17.72
CA GLN A 301 9.41 -46.49 -18.56
C GLN A 301 8.18 -46.66 -17.66
N GLN A 302 7.13 -45.94 -18.05
CA GLN A 302 5.73 -46.14 -17.66
C GLN A 302 5.41 -46.03 -16.17
N ASN A 303 4.78 -44.92 -15.79
CA ASN A 303 3.58 -45.02 -14.96
C ASN A 303 2.49 -44.16 -15.59
N GLY A 304 1.62 -44.83 -16.35
CA GLY A 304 0.22 -44.46 -16.38
C GLY A 304 -0.36 -44.78 -15.01
N GLU A 305 -0.17 -43.87 -14.07
CA GLU A 305 -1.04 -43.81 -12.89
C GLU A 305 -2.26 -43.01 -13.30
N THR A 306 -3.38 -43.71 -13.42
CA THR A 306 -4.69 -43.10 -13.56
C THR A 306 -4.87 -42.12 -12.40
N PRO A 307 -4.98 -40.80 -12.65
CA PRO A 307 -5.26 -39.87 -11.57
C PRO A 307 -6.67 -40.16 -11.10
N ALA A 308 -6.83 -40.45 -9.82
CA ALA A 308 -8.14 -40.47 -9.19
C ALA A 308 -8.72 -39.03 -9.23
N GLY A 309 -9.57 -38.75 -10.22
CA GLY A 309 -10.32 -37.50 -10.35
C GLY A 309 -10.56 -37.03 -11.80
N PRO A 310 -11.38 -35.98 -12.00
CA PRO A 310 -11.63 -35.38 -13.31
C PRO A 310 -10.35 -34.83 -13.96
N VAL A 311 -10.23 -34.98 -15.28
CA VAL A 311 -9.11 -34.49 -16.09
C VAL A 311 -9.64 -33.59 -17.22
N LEU A 312 -9.06 -32.41 -17.39
CA LEU A 312 -9.38 -31.47 -18.46
C LEU A 312 -8.17 -31.32 -19.40
N ASN A 313 -8.37 -31.63 -20.67
CA ASN A 313 -7.40 -31.43 -21.74
C ASN A 313 -7.73 -30.12 -22.47
N VAL A 314 -6.93 -29.09 -22.27
CA VAL A 314 -7.11 -27.77 -22.86
C VAL A 314 -6.21 -27.64 -24.08
N THR A 315 -6.82 -27.48 -25.25
CA THR A 315 -6.12 -27.12 -26.50
C THR A 315 -6.14 -25.60 -26.64
N LEU A 316 -4.99 -24.96 -26.42
CA LEU A 316 -4.84 -23.51 -26.51
C LEU A 316 -4.06 -23.12 -27.77
N THR A 317 -4.65 -22.26 -28.60
CA THR A 317 -3.97 -21.70 -29.78
C THR A 317 -3.62 -20.23 -29.56
N ILE A 318 -2.34 -19.89 -29.71
CA ILE A 318 -1.82 -18.53 -29.58
C ILE A 318 -1.25 -18.07 -30.93
N PRO A 319 -1.82 -17.03 -31.56
CA PRO A 319 -1.29 -16.45 -32.79
C PRO A 319 0.12 -15.87 -32.58
N GLN A 320 0.95 -15.90 -33.62
CA GLN A 320 2.33 -15.42 -33.55
C GLN A 320 2.43 -13.94 -33.14
N ALA A 321 1.50 -13.09 -33.61
CA ALA A 321 1.43 -11.69 -33.22
C ALA A 321 1.20 -11.49 -31.70
N VAL A 322 0.37 -12.33 -31.07
CA VAL A 322 0.08 -12.26 -29.63
C VAL A 322 1.28 -12.72 -28.82
N ALA A 323 1.98 -13.76 -29.28
CA ALA A 323 3.20 -14.24 -28.64
C ALA A 323 4.34 -13.22 -28.73
N ASP A 324 4.54 -12.60 -29.90
CA ASP A 324 5.58 -11.60 -30.10
C ASP A 324 5.37 -10.33 -29.27
N ALA A 325 4.12 -9.93 -29.04
CA ALA A 325 3.76 -8.78 -28.21
C ALA A 325 3.89 -9.04 -26.69
N ASN A 326 4.16 -10.28 -26.28
CA ASN A 326 4.10 -10.73 -24.88
C ASN A 326 5.23 -11.72 -24.53
N LYS A 327 6.44 -11.52 -25.06
CA LYS A 327 7.59 -12.45 -24.88
C LYS A 327 7.99 -12.70 -23.42
N ASP A 328 7.85 -11.69 -22.57
CA ASP A 328 8.19 -11.76 -21.14
C ASP A 328 6.96 -12.01 -20.25
N ALA A 329 5.79 -12.18 -20.85
CA ALA A 329 4.56 -12.41 -20.10
C ALA A 329 4.43 -13.87 -19.66
N THR A 330 3.67 -14.08 -18.58
CA THR A 330 3.31 -15.39 -18.08
C THR A 330 1.93 -15.79 -18.58
N LEU A 331 1.80 -17.00 -19.11
CA LEU A 331 0.52 -17.62 -19.45
C LEU A 331 -0.01 -18.42 -18.25
N PHE A 332 -1.19 -18.07 -17.77
CA PHE A 332 -1.92 -18.83 -16.76
C PHE A 332 -3.10 -19.54 -17.41
N VAL A 333 -3.15 -20.87 -17.30
CA VAL A 333 -4.32 -21.66 -17.69
C VAL A 333 -4.95 -22.22 -16.43
N PHE A 334 -6.24 -21.97 -16.22
CA PHE A 334 -6.91 -22.28 -14.97
C PHE A 334 -8.34 -22.76 -15.18
N ALA A 335 -8.84 -23.51 -14.21
CA ALA A 335 -10.26 -23.86 -14.09
C ALA A 335 -10.85 -23.16 -12.85
N ARG A 336 -12.03 -22.57 -13.00
CA ARG A 336 -12.79 -21.92 -11.92
C ARG A 336 -14.16 -22.55 -11.78
N ALA A 337 -14.60 -22.77 -10.56
CA ALA A 337 -15.97 -23.19 -10.29
C ALA A 337 -16.97 -22.14 -10.82
N THR A 338 -18.09 -22.57 -11.38
CA THR A 338 -19.17 -21.65 -11.79
C THR A 338 -20.04 -21.21 -10.62
N GLU A 339 -20.06 -22.00 -9.55
CA GLU A 339 -20.73 -21.69 -8.28
C GLU A 339 -19.72 -21.64 -7.12
N GLY A 340 -19.92 -20.72 -6.18
CA GLY A 340 -19.09 -20.58 -4.99
C GLY A 340 -18.01 -19.49 -5.11
N MET A 341 -16.89 -19.67 -4.41
CA MET A 341 -15.83 -18.66 -4.30
C MET A 341 -15.13 -18.43 -5.65
N PRO A 342 -14.73 -17.19 -5.99
CA PRO A 342 -14.16 -16.85 -7.31
C PRO A 342 -12.70 -17.31 -7.52
N LEU A 343 -12.20 -18.19 -6.65
CA LEU A 343 -10.83 -18.73 -6.69
C LEU A 343 -10.74 -19.92 -7.66
N PRO A 344 -9.65 -20.04 -8.43
CA PRO A 344 -9.45 -21.19 -9.31
C PRO A 344 -9.23 -22.49 -8.52
N VAL A 345 -9.80 -23.58 -9.02
CA VAL A 345 -9.66 -24.95 -8.47
C VAL A 345 -8.45 -25.69 -9.05
N ALA A 346 -7.96 -25.26 -10.21
CA ALA A 346 -6.73 -25.75 -10.81
C ALA A 346 -6.07 -24.61 -11.60
N VAL A 347 -4.75 -24.47 -11.50
CA VAL A 347 -3.95 -23.45 -12.19
C VAL A 347 -2.63 -24.04 -12.67
N GLN A 348 -2.26 -23.72 -13.91
CA GLN A 348 -0.96 -24.04 -14.47
C GLN A 348 -0.31 -22.77 -15.02
N LYS A 349 0.94 -22.54 -14.63
CA LYS A 349 1.78 -21.44 -15.09
C LYS A 349 2.68 -21.92 -16.22
N LEU A 350 2.66 -21.22 -17.34
CA LEU A 350 3.41 -21.53 -18.57
C LEU A 350 4.05 -20.26 -19.14
N THR A 351 5.05 -20.44 -19.99
CA THR A 351 5.63 -19.36 -20.80
C THR A 351 4.81 -19.17 -22.08
N VAL A 352 4.58 -17.92 -22.50
CA VAL A 352 3.88 -17.64 -23.76
C VAL A 352 4.72 -18.12 -24.95
N LYS A 353 4.12 -18.99 -25.80
CA LYS A 353 4.71 -19.49 -27.05
C LYS A 353 3.66 -19.47 -28.15
N ALA A 354 4.06 -19.13 -29.37
CA ALA A 354 3.16 -19.20 -30.53
C ALA A 354 2.83 -20.66 -30.89
N GLY A 355 1.63 -20.90 -31.39
CA GLY A 355 1.17 -22.21 -31.85
C GLY A 355 0.08 -22.82 -30.96
N THR A 356 -0.18 -24.11 -31.18
CA THR A 356 -1.19 -24.88 -30.45
C THR A 356 -0.53 -25.72 -29.36
N MET A 357 -1.00 -25.57 -28.12
CA MET A 357 -0.51 -26.26 -26.94
C MET A 357 -1.62 -27.15 -26.36
N GLN A 358 -1.28 -28.38 -26.00
CA GLN A 358 -2.16 -29.25 -25.22
C GLN A 358 -1.73 -29.20 -23.76
N ILE A 359 -2.66 -28.81 -22.90
CA ILE A 359 -2.43 -28.51 -21.49
C ILE A 359 -3.38 -29.38 -20.68
N ARG A 360 -2.87 -30.06 -19.68
CA ARG A 360 -3.65 -31.01 -18.89
C ARG A 360 -3.84 -30.47 -17.48
N LEU A 361 -5.09 -30.19 -17.11
CA LEU A 361 -5.47 -29.82 -15.75
C LEU A 361 -6.10 -31.02 -15.05
N ASP A 362 -5.59 -31.34 -13.86
CA ASP A 362 -6.12 -32.38 -12.97
C ASP A 362 -6.01 -31.92 -11.51
N ASN A 363 -6.37 -32.77 -10.56
CA ASN A 363 -6.32 -32.45 -9.12
C ASN A 363 -4.94 -32.03 -8.61
N SER A 364 -3.85 -32.42 -9.27
CA SER A 364 -2.48 -32.04 -8.85
C SER A 364 -2.16 -30.57 -9.10
N HIS A 365 -2.96 -29.88 -9.91
CA HIS A 365 -2.79 -28.48 -10.26
C HIS A 365 -3.55 -27.52 -9.32
N SER A 366 -4.01 -28.01 -8.16
CA SER A 366 -4.67 -27.17 -7.15
C SER A 366 -3.65 -26.39 -6.31
N MET A 367 -4.01 -25.16 -5.92
CA MET A 367 -3.22 -24.31 -5.03
C MET A 367 -3.42 -24.61 -3.54
N GLN A 368 -4.47 -25.36 -3.17
CA GLN A 368 -4.80 -25.66 -1.77
C GLN A 368 -5.30 -27.10 -1.65
N SER A 369 -4.77 -27.84 -0.67
CA SER A 369 -5.23 -29.19 -0.37
C SER A 369 -6.76 -29.21 -0.12
N GLY A 370 -7.48 -30.07 -0.85
CA GLY A 370 -8.93 -30.20 -0.77
C GLY A 370 -9.76 -29.26 -1.67
N TRP A 371 -9.16 -28.23 -2.29
CA TRP A 371 -9.85 -27.35 -3.25
C TRP A 371 -9.39 -27.66 -4.68
N ASN A 372 -9.90 -28.74 -5.27
CA ASN A 372 -9.48 -29.24 -6.58
C ASN A 372 -10.67 -29.53 -7.51
N LEU A 373 -10.41 -30.04 -8.72
CA LEU A 373 -11.45 -30.36 -9.69
C LEU A 373 -12.49 -31.38 -9.16
N SER A 374 -12.11 -32.26 -8.23
CA SER A 374 -13.07 -33.21 -7.64
C SER A 374 -13.99 -32.58 -6.58
N ALA A 375 -13.66 -31.39 -6.08
CA ALA A 375 -14.45 -30.69 -5.08
C ALA A 375 -15.63 -29.91 -5.67
N VAL A 376 -15.71 -29.78 -7.00
CA VAL A 376 -16.70 -28.92 -7.69
C VAL A 376 -17.42 -29.69 -8.80
N LYS A 377 -18.67 -29.30 -9.09
CA LYS A 377 -19.51 -29.99 -10.09
C LYS A 377 -19.29 -29.46 -11.50
N SER A 378 -19.09 -28.17 -11.65
CA SER A 378 -18.91 -27.51 -12.94
C SER A 378 -17.88 -26.40 -12.87
N VAL A 379 -17.21 -26.17 -14.00
CA VAL A 379 -16.11 -25.22 -14.12
C VAL A 379 -16.16 -24.46 -15.44
N THR A 380 -15.53 -23.28 -15.45
CA THR A 380 -15.10 -22.58 -16.66
C THR A 380 -13.58 -22.66 -16.75
N VAL A 381 -13.07 -22.99 -17.94
CA VAL A 381 -11.64 -22.99 -18.22
C VAL A 381 -11.27 -21.65 -18.82
N GLY A 382 -10.24 -21.01 -18.26
CA GLY A 382 -9.73 -19.74 -18.77
C GLY A 382 -8.24 -19.79 -19.03
N ALA A 383 -7.81 -18.96 -19.97
CA ALA A 383 -6.40 -18.68 -20.22
C ALA A 383 -6.17 -17.17 -20.06
N ARG A 384 -5.10 -16.77 -19.38
CA ARG A 384 -4.74 -15.36 -19.16
C ARG A 384 -3.26 -15.15 -19.45
N ILE A 385 -2.93 -14.13 -20.24
CA ILE A 385 -1.56 -13.68 -20.47
C ILE A 385 -1.33 -12.46 -19.58
N SER A 386 -0.44 -12.62 -18.59
CA SER A 386 -0.12 -11.57 -17.61
C SER A 386 1.28 -11.01 -17.81
N ARG A 387 1.37 -9.71 -18.04
CA ARG A 387 2.65 -9.01 -18.25
C ARG A 387 3.40 -8.74 -16.95
N SER A 388 2.69 -8.60 -15.83
CA SER A 388 3.29 -8.41 -14.51
C SER A 388 3.85 -9.71 -13.92
N GLY A 389 3.49 -10.87 -14.48
CA GLY A 389 3.86 -12.19 -13.96
C GLY A 389 3.10 -12.58 -12.68
N SER A 390 2.17 -11.74 -12.22
CA SER A 390 1.39 -11.98 -11.00
C SER A 390 0.24 -12.95 -11.24
N ALA A 391 -0.04 -13.78 -10.23
CA ALA A 391 -1.21 -14.66 -10.22
C ALA A 391 -2.52 -13.90 -10.03
N THR A 392 -2.48 -12.71 -9.41
CA THR A 392 -3.65 -11.81 -9.30
C THR A 392 -4.04 -11.24 -10.67
N PRO A 393 -5.34 -11.25 -11.04
CA PRO A 393 -5.79 -10.67 -12.31
C PRO A 393 -5.57 -9.16 -12.37
N ASP A 394 -4.98 -8.69 -13.47
CA ASP A 394 -4.90 -7.27 -13.81
C ASP A 394 -5.92 -6.93 -14.93
N PRO A 395 -6.61 -5.77 -14.90
CA PRO A 395 -7.53 -5.36 -15.96
C PRO A 395 -6.91 -5.24 -17.36
N THR A 396 -5.58 -5.14 -17.45
CA THR A 396 -4.84 -5.03 -18.71
C THR A 396 -4.38 -6.39 -19.27
N ASP A 397 -4.61 -7.49 -18.54
CA ASP A 397 -4.27 -8.84 -18.98
C ASP A 397 -5.22 -9.33 -20.09
N LEU A 398 -4.67 -9.96 -21.13
CA LEU A 398 -5.48 -10.63 -22.16
C LEU A 398 -6.06 -11.92 -21.57
N GLN A 399 -7.37 -12.10 -21.63
CA GLN A 399 -8.06 -13.23 -21.02
C GLN A 399 -9.13 -13.85 -21.93
N LEU A 400 -9.19 -15.19 -21.94
CA LEU A 400 -10.23 -16.00 -22.56
C LEU A 400 -10.92 -16.86 -21.52
N LYS A 401 -12.18 -17.25 -21.79
CA LYS A 401 -12.95 -18.19 -20.98
C LYS A 401 -13.79 -19.09 -21.88
N SER A 402 -13.90 -20.36 -21.52
CA SER A 402 -14.79 -21.33 -22.17
C SER A 402 -16.23 -21.15 -21.71
N ALA A 403 -17.15 -21.86 -22.38
CA ALA A 403 -18.46 -22.17 -21.80
C ALA A 403 -18.31 -23.01 -20.51
N GLU A 404 -19.37 -23.09 -19.72
CA GLU A 404 -19.42 -23.96 -18.54
C GLU A 404 -19.34 -25.44 -18.94
N LEU A 405 -18.49 -26.18 -18.21
CA LEU A 405 -18.33 -27.63 -18.35
C LEU A 405 -18.71 -28.31 -17.03
N SER A 406 -19.59 -29.31 -17.11
CA SER A 406 -19.87 -30.20 -15.98
C SER A 406 -18.80 -31.28 -15.89
N LEU A 407 -18.13 -31.39 -14.75
CA LEU A 407 -17.02 -32.32 -14.54
C LEU A 407 -17.53 -33.75 -14.39
N SER A 408 -16.87 -34.67 -15.10
CA SER A 408 -17.12 -36.10 -15.04
C SER A 408 -15.83 -36.89 -14.81
N ALA A 409 -15.95 -38.17 -14.45
CA ALA A 409 -14.80 -39.05 -14.26
C ALA A 409 -14.03 -39.35 -15.58
N THR A 410 -14.64 -39.08 -16.73
CA THR A 410 -14.00 -39.17 -18.04
C THR A 410 -13.25 -37.88 -18.39
N PRO A 411 -12.06 -37.96 -19.01
CA PRO A 411 -11.36 -36.78 -19.49
C PRO A 411 -12.21 -35.96 -20.48
N GLN A 412 -12.25 -34.64 -20.31
CA GLN A 412 -12.97 -33.72 -21.19
C GLN A 412 -11.99 -32.79 -21.91
N SER A 413 -12.31 -32.41 -23.13
CA SER A 413 -11.46 -31.52 -23.94
C SER A 413 -12.09 -30.14 -24.10
N VAL A 414 -11.29 -29.08 -24.03
CA VAL A 414 -11.70 -27.69 -24.18
C VAL A 414 -10.76 -26.98 -25.14
N GLU A 415 -11.31 -26.25 -26.11
CA GLU A 415 -10.52 -25.46 -27.05
C GLU A 415 -10.61 -23.97 -26.74
N LEU A 416 -9.46 -23.28 -26.72
CA LEU A 416 -9.35 -21.83 -26.51
C LEU A 416 -8.42 -21.25 -27.58
N SER A 417 -8.75 -20.06 -28.10
CA SER A 417 -7.90 -19.35 -29.07
C SER A 417 -7.86 -17.86 -28.74
N PHE A 418 -6.66 -17.29 -28.68
CA PHE A 418 -6.42 -15.85 -28.48
C PHE A 418 -6.57 -15.03 -29.76
#